data_AF-A0AAN9UMR5-F1
#
_entry.id   AF-A0AAN9UMR5-F1
#
_cell.length_a   1.000
_cell.length_b   1.000
_cell.length_c   1.000
_cell.angle_alpha   90.00
_cell.angle_beta   90.00
_cell.angle_gamma   90.00
#
_symmetry.space_group_name_H-M   'P 1'
#
loop_
_entity.id
_entity.type
_entity.pdbx_description
1 polymer ?
#
loop_
_entity_poly.entity_id
_entity_poly.type
_entity_poly.pdbx_seq_one_letter_code
_entity_poly.pdbx_strand_id
1 'polypeptide(L)'
;MQFLEPHDILRLRSTSKEFRDKLEPVLAAMFDINASLRQFFEKPAEFRTQLGHCNALIHGDLPLRFFQRTIRPDTLLSIMIEDHRSFTLLEDYILKGGYCVTEDARIHTLRNL
;
A
#
# COMPACT_ATOMS: atom_id res chain seq x y z
N MET A 1 10.61 -17.37 -31.82
CA MET A 1 9.26 -16.92 -31.38
C MET A 1 9.40 -15.48 -30.94
N GLN A 2 8.56 -14.59 -31.45
CA GLN A 2 8.57 -13.17 -31.10
C GLN A 2 7.56 -12.96 -29.98
N PHE A 3 8.00 -12.44 -28.83
CA PHE A 3 7.13 -12.18 -27.70
C PHE A 3 6.60 -10.74 -27.76
N LEU A 4 5.40 -10.52 -27.22
CA LEU A 4 4.85 -9.19 -27.04
C LEU A 4 5.66 -8.45 -25.97
N GLU A 5 6.16 -7.27 -26.32
CA GLU A 5 6.81 -6.39 -25.37
C GLU A 5 5.75 -5.50 -24.67
N PRO A 6 6.05 -4.90 -23.50
CA PRO A 6 5.10 -4.05 -22.79
C PRO A 6 4.51 -2.91 -23.65
N HIS A 7 5.29 -2.35 -24.57
CA HIS A 7 4.85 -1.29 -25.47
C HIS A 7 3.81 -1.78 -26.51
N ASP A 8 3.89 -3.05 -26.92
CA ASP A 8 2.91 -3.65 -27.82
C ASP A 8 1.56 -3.85 -27.11
N ILE A 9 1.60 -4.24 -25.84
CA ILE A 9 0.39 -4.35 -24.99
C ILE A 9 -0.28 -2.98 -24.84
N LEU A 10 0.50 -1.91 -24.62
CA LEU A 10 -0.02 -0.55 -24.52
C LEU A 10 -0.61 -0.07 -25.86
N ARG A 11 0.03 -0.39 -26.99
CA ARG A 11 -0.53 -0.12 -28.32
C ARG A 11 -1.84 -0.87 -28.53
N LEU A 12 -1.91 -2.14 -28.15
CA LEU A 12 -3.13 -2.95 -28.28
C LEU A 12 -4.28 -2.40 -27.42
N ARG A 13 -3.98 -1.90 -26.21
CA ARG A 13 -4.95 -1.17 -25.35
C ARG A 13 -5.47 0.10 -26.03
N SER A 14 -4.63 0.80 -26.79
CA SER A 14 -5.02 2.04 -27.47
C SER A 14 -5.93 1.78 -28.69
N THR A 15 -5.71 0.68 -29.40
CA THR A 15 -6.42 0.37 -30.66
C THR A 15 -7.65 -0.50 -30.49
N SER A 16 -7.69 -1.40 -29.49
CA SER A 16 -8.82 -2.31 -29.25
C SER A 16 -9.55 -1.96 -27.96
N LYS A 17 -10.83 -1.57 -28.09
CA LYS A 17 -11.72 -1.31 -26.95
C LYS A 17 -11.94 -2.58 -26.12
N GLU A 18 -12.19 -3.71 -26.79
CA GLU A 18 -12.40 -4.98 -26.10
C GLU A 18 -11.17 -5.41 -25.29
N PHE A 19 -9.97 -5.22 -25.84
CA PHE A 19 -8.74 -5.51 -25.11
C PHE A 19 -8.54 -4.54 -23.94
N ARG A 20 -8.84 -3.24 -24.12
CA ARG A 20 -8.83 -2.25 -23.04
C ARG A 20 -9.78 -2.65 -21.92
N ASP A 21 -11.02 -3.00 -22.23
CA ASP A 21 -12.05 -3.35 -21.24
C ASP A 21 -11.66 -4.59 -20.44
N LYS A 22 -10.94 -5.54 -21.06
CA LYS A 22 -10.38 -6.72 -20.39
C LYS A 22 -9.12 -6.41 -19.57
N LEU A 23 -8.31 -5.44 -19.99
CA LEU A 23 -7.05 -5.10 -19.34
C LEU A 23 -7.23 -4.15 -18.14
N GLU A 24 -8.21 -3.24 -18.17
CA GLU A 24 -8.42 -2.28 -17.08
C GLU A 24 -8.63 -2.92 -15.71
N PRO A 25 -9.48 -3.96 -15.54
CA PRO A 25 -9.65 -4.61 -14.25
C PRO A 25 -8.36 -5.23 -13.73
N VAL A 26 -7.52 -5.75 -14.63
CA VAL A 26 -6.22 -6.35 -14.28
C VAL A 26 -5.28 -5.26 -13.77
N LEU A 27 -5.16 -4.15 -14.49
CA LEU A 27 -4.32 -3.01 -14.06
C LEU A 27 -4.82 -2.42 -12.74
N ALA A 28 -6.14 -2.26 -12.59
CA ALA A 28 -6.73 -1.76 -11.34
C ALA A 28 -6.45 -2.69 -10.16
N ALA A 29 -6.56 -4.01 -10.34
CA ALA A 29 -6.25 -4.99 -9.30
C ALA A 29 -4.75 -5.03 -8.95
N MET A 30 -3.87 -4.82 -9.93
CA MET A 30 -2.42 -4.81 -9.72
C MET A 30 -1.94 -3.64 -8.86
N PHE A 31 -2.63 -2.50 -8.91
CA PHE A 31 -2.30 -1.31 -8.13
C PHE A 31 -3.33 -1.04 -7.02
N ASP A 32 -3.98 -2.08 -6.52
CA ASP A 32 -4.88 -1.97 -5.37
C ASP A 32 -4.09 -1.92 -4.05
N ILE A 33 -3.85 -0.70 -3.59
CA ILE A 33 -3.23 -0.42 -2.29
C ILE A 33 -4.04 -0.99 -1.11
N ASN A 34 -5.37 -1.08 -1.22
CA ASN A 34 -6.17 -1.68 -0.16
C ASN A 34 -5.90 -3.18 -0.07
N ALA A 35 -5.77 -3.86 -1.20
CA ALA A 35 -5.36 -5.27 -1.22
C ALA A 35 -3.99 -5.47 -0.55
N SER A 36 -3.04 -4.56 -0.79
CA SER A 36 -1.73 -4.60 -0.14
C SER A 36 -1.76 -4.32 1.36
N LEU A 37 -2.68 -3.47 1.81
CA LEU A 37 -2.85 -3.11 3.23
C LEU A 37 -3.70 -4.10 4.03
N ARG A 38 -4.46 -4.99 3.37
CA ARG A 38 -5.28 -6.01 4.04
C ARG A 38 -4.48 -6.99 4.91
N GLN A 39 -3.20 -7.18 4.60
CA GLN A 39 -2.32 -8.01 5.43
C GLN A 39 -2.02 -7.37 6.80
N PHE A 40 -2.18 -6.05 6.90
CA PHE A 40 -1.99 -5.30 8.14
C PHE A 40 -3.31 -5.04 8.81
N PHE A 41 -4.28 -4.44 8.11
CA PHE A 41 -5.54 -3.99 8.67
C PHE A 41 -6.73 -4.67 7.99
N GLU A 42 -7.71 -5.11 8.78
CA GLU A 42 -8.96 -5.65 8.23
C GLU A 42 -9.67 -4.64 7.32
N LYS A 43 -9.62 -3.36 7.70
CA LYS A 43 -10.28 -2.25 7.01
C LYS A 43 -9.26 -1.22 6.50
N PRO A 44 -8.57 -1.49 5.39
CA PRO A 44 -7.49 -0.63 4.89
C PRO A 44 -7.96 0.78 4.47
N ALA A 45 -9.23 0.92 4.06
CA ALA A 45 -9.80 2.21 3.71
C ALA A 45 -9.97 3.14 4.93
N GLU A 46 -10.36 2.59 6.09
CA GLU A 46 -10.46 3.34 7.34
C GLU A 46 -9.07 3.78 7.80
N PHE A 47 -8.09 2.87 7.74
CA PHE A 47 -6.70 3.18 8.05
C PHE A 47 -6.14 4.30 7.15
N ARG A 48 -6.35 4.25 5.83
CA ARG A 48 -5.94 5.31 4.90
C ARG A 48 -6.59 6.66 5.20
N THR A 49 -7.84 6.62 5.65
CA THR A 49 -8.55 7.83 6.08
C THR A 49 -7.84 8.43 7.29
N GLN A 50 -7.46 7.60 8.28
CA GLN A 50 -6.69 8.07 9.43
C GLN A 50 -5.29 8.58 9.07
N LEU A 51 -4.61 7.93 8.12
CA LEU A 51 -3.34 8.44 7.58
C LEU A 51 -3.50 9.85 7.01
N GLY A 52 -4.57 10.09 6.23
CA GLY A 52 -4.87 11.41 5.68
C GLY A 52 -5.14 12.47 6.76
N HIS A 53 -5.87 12.11 7.82
CA HIS A 53 -6.13 13.03 8.94
C HIS A 53 -4.86 13.37 9.74
N CYS A 54 -3.92 12.43 9.82
CA CYS A 54 -2.67 12.57 10.56
C CYS A 54 -1.51 13.11 9.70
N ASN A 55 -1.76 13.49 8.45
CA ASN A 55 -0.71 13.83 7.47
C ASN A 55 0.44 12.80 7.44
N ALA A 56 0.07 11.52 7.54
CA ALA A 56 1.00 10.41 7.68
C ALA A 56 1.28 9.74 6.34
N LEU A 57 2.53 9.35 6.13
CA LEU A 57 3.01 8.75 4.89
C LEU A 57 3.50 7.33 5.13
N ILE A 58 3.06 6.40 4.29
CA ILE A 58 3.63 5.06 4.25
C ILE A 58 4.99 5.14 3.57
N HIS A 59 6.02 4.59 4.21
CA HIS A 59 7.37 4.55 3.65
C HIS A 59 8.05 3.20 3.91
N GLY A 60 9.32 3.12 3.53
CA GLY A 60 10.11 1.90 3.69
C GLY A 60 9.85 0.89 2.58
N ASP A 61 9.76 -0.37 2.95
CA ASP A 61 9.76 -1.50 2.01
C ASP A 61 8.40 -1.72 1.32
N LEU A 62 7.30 -1.35 1.99
CA LEU A 62 5.96 -1.58 1.44
C LEU A 62 5.71 -0.83 0.13
N PRO A 63 6.00 0.48 -0.01
CA PRO A 63 5.85 1.17 -1.29
C PRO A 63 6.71 0.56 -2.40
N LEU A 64 7.96 0.18 -2.10
CA LEU A 64 8.86 -0.44 -3.08
C LEU A 64 8.29 -1.75 -3.60
N ARG A 65 7.83 -2.61 -2.70
CA ARG A 65 7.20 -3.90 -3.03
C ARG A 65 5.90 -3.73 -3.81
N PHE A 66 5.10 -2.74 -3.45
CA PHE A 66 3.87 -2.39 -4.17
C PHE A 66 4.16 -2.09 -5.64
N PHE A 67 5.15 -1.25 -5.94
CA PHE A 67 5.54 -0.96 -7.32
C PHE A 67 6.26 -2.13 -8.02
N GLN A 68 7.03 -2.93 -7.27
CA GLN A 68 7.69 -4.14 -7.77
C GLN A 68 6.75 -5.34 -7.95
N ARG A 69 5.50 -5.25 -7.47
CA ARG A 69 4.49 -6.32 -7.54
C ARG A 69 4.94 -7.63 -6.89
N THR A 70 5.67 -7.51 -5.78
CA THR A 70 6.19 -8.66 -5.03
C THR A 70 5.48 -8.77 -3.68
N ILE A 71 4.82 -9.90 -3.43
CA ILE A 71 4.19 -10.20 -2.15
C ILE A 71 5.16 -11.08 -1.34
N ARG A 72 5.50 -10.66 -0.13
CA ARG A 72 6.20 -11.49 0.85
C ARG A 72 5.41 -11.49 2.16
N PRO A 73 5.12 -12.66 2.74
CA PRO A 73 4.65 -12.73 4.11
C PRO A 73 5.71 -12.12 5.05
N ASP A 74 5.29 -11.61 6.20
CA ASP A 74 6.14 -10.99 7.23
C ASP A 74 6.77 -9.64 6.86
N THR A 75 6.02 -8.79 6.15
CA THR A 75 6.44 -7.40 5.92
C THR A 75 6.07 -6.54 7.11
N LEU A 76 6.94 -5.60 7.49
CA LEU A 76 6.62 -4.55 8.46
C LEU A 76 6.06 -3.33 7.74
N LEU A 77 5.11 -2.64 8.39
CA LEU A 77 4.58 -1.38 7.89
C LEU A 77 5.28 -0.23 8.62
N SER A 78 5.99 0.61 7.86
CA SER A 78 6.62 1.82 8.38
C SER A 78 5.81 3.05 7.98
N ILE A 79 5.52 3.90 8.97
CA ILE A 79 4.72 5.11 8.81
C ILE A 79 5.52 6.29 9.32
N MET A 80 5.62 7.33 8.50
CA MET A 80 6.27 8.59 8.81
C MET A 80 5.19 9.62 9.11
N ILE A 81 5.35 10.33 10.22
CA ILE A 81 4.45 11.37 10.67
C ILE A 81 5.31 12.56 11.09
N GLU A 82 4.98 13.74 10.60
CA GLU A 82 5.76 14.94 10.86
C GLU A 82 5.42 15.57 12.23
N ASP A 83 4.14 15.58 12.60
CA ASP A 83 3.66 16.20 13.83
C ASP A 83 3.46 15.21 14.98
N HIS A 84 3.88 15.62 16.18
CA HIS A 84 3.78 14.81 17.38
C HIS A 84 2.32 14.61 17.84
N ARG A 85 1.43 15.59 17.63
CA ARG A 85 0.00 15.41 17.98
C ARG A 85 -0.66 14.40 17.06
N SER A 86 -0.38 14.48 15.76
CA SER A 86 -0.81 13.49 14.78
C SER A 86 -0.24 12.10 15.06
N PHE A 87 0.99 12.01 15.58
CA PHE A 87 1.56 10.75 16.03
C PHE A 87 0.74 10.13 17.17
N THR A 88 0.45 10.87 18.24
CA THR A 88 -0.35 10.34 19.36
C THR A 88 -1.74 9.88 18.93
N LEU A 89 -2.38 10.61 18.00
CA LEU A 89 -3.69 10.23 17.46
C LEU A 89 -3.64 8.92 16.66
N LEU A 90 -2.61 8.76 15.81
CA LEU A 90 -2.45 7.54 15.03
C LEU A 90 -2.01 6.37 15.91
N GLU A 91 -1.14 6.59 16.88
CA GLU A 91 -0.73 5.61 17.88
C GLU A 91 -1.94 5.08 18.65
N ASP A 92 -2.82 5.95 19.15
CA ASP A 92 -4.03 5.55 19.86
C ASP A 92 -4.97 4.73 18.96
N TYR A 93 -5.09 5.08 17.67
CA TYR A 93 -5.83 4.28 16.68
C TYR A 93 -5.22 2.89 16.46
N ILE A 94 -3.90 2.82 16.34
CA ILE A 94 -3.15 1.58 16.12
C ILE A 94 -3.22 0.67 17.36
N LEU A 95 -3.05 1.22 18.56
CA LEU A 95 -3.16 0.49 19.82
C LEU A 95 -4.58 -0.05 20.03
N LYS A 96 -5.62 0.72 19.69
CA LYS A 96 -7.01 0.25 19.69
C LYS A 96 -7.25 -0.92 18.73
N GLY A 97 -6.48 -1.00 17.64
CA GLY A 97 -6.50 -2.11 16.70
C GLY A 97 -5.76 -3.36 17.20
N GLY A 98 -5.09 -3.31 18.35
CA GLY A 98 -4.33 -4.43 18.92
C GLY A 98 -2.90 -4.57 18.37
N TYR A 99 -2.39 -3.55 17.67
CA TYR A 99 -1.04 -3.56 17.11
C TYR A 99 -0.03 -2.95 18.09
N CYS A 100 1.23 -3.34 17.99
CA CYS A 100 2.32 -2.73 18.76
C CYS A 100 3.12 -1.75 17.90
N VAL A 101 3.38 -0.55 18.45
CA VAL A 101 4.32 0.42 17.87
C VAL A 101 5.73 0.10 18.36
N THR A 102 6.66 -0.12 17.44
CA THR A 102 8.09 -0.17 17.76
C THR A 102 8.75 1.12 17.29
N GLU A 103 9.25 1.91 18.24
CA GLU A 103 10.08 3.08 17.93
C GLU A 103 11.50 2.60 17.61
N ASP A 104 11.86 2.60 16.33
CA ASP A 104 13.26 2.51 15.95
C ASP A 104 13.68 3.92 15.52
N ALA A 105 14.66 4.49 16.24
CA ALA A 105 15.10 5.88 16.17
C ALA A 105 14.78 6.60 14.83
N ARG A 106 13.73 7.44 14.85
CA ARG A 106 13.20 8.30 13.74
C ARG A 106 12.23 7.64 12.74
N ILE A 107 11.89 6.36 12.88
CA ILE A 107 10.97 5.62 12.02
C ILE A 107 10.10 4.68 12.88
N HIS A 108 8.83 5.02 13.03
CA HIS A 108 7.88 4.20 13.79
C HIS A 108 7.41 3.03 12.92
N THR A 109 7.76 1.81 13.32
CA THR A 109 7.47 0.59 12.57
C THR A 109 6.45 -0.24 13.33
N LEU A 110 5.42 -0.74 12.64
CA LEU A 110 4.36 -1.58 13.21
C LEU A 110 4.63 -3.05 12.94
N ARG A 111 4.51 -3.88 13.98
CA ARG A 111 4.66 -5.34 13.92
C ARG A 111 3.37 -6.01 14.40
N ASN A 112 2.90 -7.02 13.65
CA ASN A 112 1.83 -7.92 14.09
C ASN A 112 2.39 -8.98 15.04
N LEU A 113 1.61 -9.28 16.10
CA LEU A 113 1.82 -10.41 17.01
C LEU A 113 1.23 -11.69 16.44
#